data_AF-A0A6L9ZB76-F1
#
_entry.id   AF-A0A6L9ZB76-F1
#
_cell.length_a   1.000
_cell.length_b   1.000
_cell.length_c   1.000
_cell.angle_alpha   90.00
_cell.angle_beta   90.00
_cell.angle_gamma   90.00
#
_symmetry.space_group_name_H-M   'P 1'
#
loop_
_entity.id
_entity.type
_entity.pdbx_description
1 polymer ?
#
loop_
_entity_poly.entity_id
_entity_poly.type
_entity_poly.pdbx_seq_one_letter_code
_entity_poly.pdbx_strand_id
1 'polypeptide(L)'
;MLELYQFELSQYSEKVRLILDYKELDYRKIEVTPGVGQLELFQLSGQSKVPVLKDGDTVISDSTAIAMYLDRKYPDKPIIPTDSKERGLCLLIEEWADESIGTKSRKVVYGALSQNPDFRKSVLP
;
A
#
# COMPACT_ATOMS: atom_id res chain seq x y z
N MET A 1 -2.79 15.84 -8.94
CA MET A 1 -1.62 15.35 -8.19
C MET A 1 -2.06 14.09 -7.46
N LEU A 2 -1.27 13.02 -7.52
CA LEU A 2 -1.60 11.77 -6.83
C LEU A 2 -1.49 11.97 -5.32
N GLU A 3 -2.44 11.41 -4.57
CA GLU A 3 -2.47 11.42 -3.12
C GLU A 3 -2.47 9.98 -2.62
N LEU A 4 -1.46 9.61 -1.82
CA LEU A 4 -1.35 8.30 -1.21
C LEU A 4 -1.64 8.41 0.29
N TYR A 5 -2.81 7.93 0.69
CA TYR A 5 -3.18 7.78 2.10
C TYR A 5 -2.48 6.53 2.65
N GLN A 6 -1.60 6.73 3.62
CA GLN A 6 -0.55 5.78 3.94
C GLN A 6 -0.23 5.75 5.44
N PHE A 7 0.46 4.69 5.86
CA PHE A 7 1.11 4.64 7.16
C PHE A 7 2.50 4.10 6.94
N GLU A 8 3.53 4.79 7.44
CA GLU A 8 4.92 4.52 7.09
C GLU A 8 5.37 3.07 7.34
N LEU A 9 4.83 2.38 8.35
CA LEU A 9 5.15 0.97 8.62
C LEU A 9 4.24 -0.05 7.91
N SER A 10 3.29 0.40 7.11
CA SER A 10 2.43 -0.50 6.33
C SER A 10 3.22 -1.03 5.13
N GLN A 11 3.51 -2.33 5.11
CA GLN A 11 4.15 -2.96 3.95
C GLN A 11 3.33 -2.83 2.66
N TYR A 12 2.00 -2.75 2.77
CA TYR A 12 1.13 -2.54 1.61
C TYR A 12 1.23 -1.09 1.09
N SER A 13 1.46 -0.12 1.99
CA SER A 13 1.75 1.26 1.59
C SER A 13 3.14 1.37 0.96
N GLU A 14 4.14 0.66 1.50
CA GLU A 14 5.48 0.57 0.91
C GLU A 14 5.44 0.02 -0.52
N LYS A 15 4.69 -1.07 -0.77
CA LYS A 15 4.46 -1.61 -2.11
C LYS A 15 3.99 -0.54 -3.10
N VAL A 16 3.01 0.28 -2.72
CA VAL A 16 2.49 1.36 -3.58
C VAL A 16 3.51 2.49 -3.76
N ARG A 17 4.25 2.87 -2.72
CA ARG A 17 5.33 3.88 -2.82
C ARG A 17 6.41 3.44 -3.81
N LEU A 18 6.88 2.20 -3.70
CA LEU A 18 7.87 1.64 -4.62
C LEU A 18 7.38 1.63 -6.07
N ILE A 19 6.09 1.34 -6.29
CA ILE A 19 5.49 1.41 -7.64
C ILE A 19 5.47 2.85 -8.15
N LEU A 20 5.00 3.81 -7.34
CA LEU A 20 4.96 5.22 -7.72
C LEU A 20 6.36 5.75 -8.04
N ASP A 21 7.35 5.43 -7.20
CA ASP A 21 8.75 5.80 -7.37
C ASP A 21 9.36 5.18 -8.65
N TYR A 22 9.14 3.88 -8.87
CA TYR A 22 9.61 3.19 -10.09
C TYR A 22 9.02 3.82 -11.36
N LYS A 23 7.74 4.18 -11.30
CA LYS A 23 7.01 4.82 -12.40
C LYS A 23 7.31 6.31 -12.53
N GLU A 24 8.11 6.89 -11.64
CA GLU A 24 8.46 8.33 -11.60
C GLU A 24 7.22 9.23 -11.54
N LEU A 25 6.22 8.83 -10.77
CA LEU A 25 4.99 9.60 -10.60
C LEU A 25 5.08 10.46 -9.34
N ASP A 26 4.92 11.78 -9.48
CA ASP A 26 4.84 12.68 -8.33
C ASP A 26 3.56 12.43 -7.51
N TYR A 27 3.73 12.22 -6.21
CA TYR A 27 2.62 12.00 -5.27
C TYR A 27 2.87 12.66 -3.93
N ARG A 28 1.76 12.99 -3.25
CA ARG A 28 1.76 13.47 -1.87
C ARG A 28 1.40 12.33 -0.93
N LYS A 29 2.23 12.10 0.09
CA LYS A 29 1.89 11.21 1.21
C LYS A 29 0.92 11.92 2.16
N ILE A 30 -0.16 11.23 2.53
CA ILE A 30 -1.11 11.65 3.55
C ILE A 30 -1.06 10.60 4.64
N GLU A 31 -0.46 10.94 5.78
CA GLU A 31 -0.37 10.01 6.91
C GLU A 31 -1.73 9.75 7.53
N VAL A 32 -2.07 8.46 7.66
CA VAL A 32 -3.23 7.97 8.38
C VAL A 32 -2.73 7.28 9.64
N THR A 33 -2.71 8.02 10.75
CA THR A 33 -2.32 7.48 12.05
C THR A 33 -3.31 6.41 12.49
N PRO A 34 -2.84 5.18 12.80
CA PRO A 34 -3.69 4.13 13.33
C PRO A 34 -4.41 4.58 14.61
N GLY A 35 -5.73 4.59 14.57
CA GLY A 35 -6.62 4.94 15.69
C GLY A 35 -7.24 6.33 15.58
N VAL A 36 -6.76 7.17 14.66
CA VAL A 36 -7.24 8.55 14.48
C VAL A 36 -7.84 8.75 13.09
N GLY A 37 -7.10 8.40 12.03
CA GLY A 37 -7.46 8.78 10.65
C GLY A 37 -8.37 7.80 9.88
N GLN A 38 -8.81 6.70 10.51
CA GLN A 38 -9.56 5.67 9.79
C GLN A 38 -10.99 6.10 9.41
N LEU A 39 -11.60 7.03 10.16
CA LEU A 39 -12.95 7.48 9.84
C LEU A 39 -12.95 8.35 8.59
N GLU A 40 -12.03 9.32 8.47
CA GLU A 40 -11.91 10.12 7.24
C GLU A 40 -11.51 9.23 6.05
N LEU A 41 -10.62 8.27 6.26
CA LEU A 41 -10.23 7.31 5.23
C LEU A 41 -11.42 6.48 4.73
N PHE A 42 -12.27 6.02 5.65
CA PHE A 42 -13.47 5.26 5.32
C PHE A 42 -14.48 6.11 4.55
N GLN A 43 -14.71 7.35 4.96
CA GLN A 43 -15.60 8.29 4.26
C GLN A 43 -15.12 8.56 2.82
N LEU A 44 -13.81 8.60 2.61
CA LEU A 44 -13.22 8.79 1.29
C LEU A 44 -13.32 7.54 0.39
N SER A 45 -13.05 6.37 0.95
CA SER A 45 -12.64 5.18 0.17
C SER A 45 -13.51 3.94 0.36
N GLY A 46 -14.43 3.97 1.32
CA GLY A 46 -15.21 2.81 1.75
C GLY A 46 -14.42 1.78 2.56
N GLN A 47 -13.14 2.03 2.87
CA GLN A 47 -12.33 1.17 3.76
C GLN A 47 -11.58 1.95 4.83
N SER A 48 -11.31 1.28 5.95
CA SER A 48 -10.55 1.83 7.09
C SER A 48 -9.07 1.45 7.08
N LYS A 49 -8.59 0.83 6.00
CA LYS A 49 -7.21 0.33 5.86
C LYS A 49 -6.44 1.14 4.84
N VAL A 50 -5.16 1.33 5.08
CA VAL A 50 -4.21 1.86 4.09
C VAL A 50 -3.53 0.71 3.33
N PRO A 51 -3.06 0.93 2.09
CA PRO A 51 -3.11 2.19 1.33
C PRO A 51 -4.46 2.49 0.68
N VAL A 52 -4.69 3.77 0.40
CA VAL A 52 -5.68 4.27 -0.57
C VAL A 52 -4.99 5.28 -1.48
N LEU A 53 -5.14 5.13 -2.79
CA LEU A 53 -4.67 6.09 -3.77
C LEU A 53 -5.85 6.95 -4.24
N LYS A 54 -5.64 8.26 -4.32
CA LYS A 54 -6.55 9.19 -4.97
C LYS A 54 -5.85 9.85 -6.16
N ASP A 55 -6.46 9.73 -7.33
CA ASP A 55 -6.04 10.33 -8.59
C ASP A 55 -7.18 11.19 -9.16
N GLY A 56 -7.14 12.48 -8.86
CA GLY A 56 -8.25 13.40 -9.12
C GLY A 56 -9.52 12.95 -8.39
N ASP A 57 -10.56 12.62 -9.13
CA ASP A 57 -11.84 12.12 -8.61
C ASP A 57 -11.86 10.59 -8.44
N THR A 58 -10.81 9.89 -8.88
CA THR A 58 -10.74 8.43 -8.76
C THR A 58 -10.11 8.05 -7.42
N VAL A 59 -10.81 7.24 -6.64
CA VAL A 59 -10.31 6.67 -5.38
C VAL A 59 -10.17 5.17 -5.55
N ILE A 60 -8.97 4.64 -5.27
CA ILE A 60 -8.65 3.22 -5.39
C ILE A 60 -8.15 2.73 -4.04
N SER A 61 -8.87 1.75 -3.50
CA SER A 61 -8.53 1.00 -2.30
C SER A 61 -7.85 -0.30 -2.69
N ASP A 62 -7.09 -0.89 -1.77
CA ASP A 62 -6.31 -2.12 -1.94
C ASP A 62 -5.00 -1.96 -2.75
N SER A 63 -3.89 -2.50 -2.24
CA SER A 63 -2.56 -2.27 -2.82
C SER A 63 -2.39 -2.93 -4.19
N THR A 64 -3.07 -4.05 -4.45
CA THR A 64 -3.03 -4.77 -5.72
C THR A 64 -3.93 -4.10 -6.74
N ALA A 65 -5.11 -3.65 -6.33
CA ALA A 65 -5.97 -2.83 -7.19
C ALA A 65 -5.29 -1.50 -7.58
N ILE A 66 -4.58 -0.85 -6.65
CA ILE A 66 -3.77 0.34 -6.94
C ILE A 66 -2.67 0.02 -7.95
N ALA A 67 -1.93 -1.07 -7.77
CA ALA A 67 -0.89 -1.50 -8.71
C ALA A 67 -1.48 -1.70 -10.13
N MET A 68 -2.60 -2.42 -10.25
CA MET A 68 -3.29 -2.63 -11.52
C MET A 68 -3.82 -1.33 -12.15
N TYR A 69 -4.28 -0.38 -11.33
CA TYR A 69 -4.72 0.94 -11.79
C TYR A 69 -3.56 1.73 -12.37
N LEU A 70 -2.46 1.83 -11.63
CA LEU A 70 -1.27 2.58 -12.04
C LEU A 70 -0.63 1.99 -13.30
N ASP A 71 -0.58 0.66 -13.40
CA ASP A 71 -0.06 -0.04 -14.60
C ASP A 71 -0.90 0.28 -15.85
N ARG A 72 -2.22 0.37 -15.70
CA ARG A 72 -3.13 0.70 -16.82
C ARG A 72 -3.14 2.18 -17.18
N LYS A 73 -3.14 3.07 -16.18
CA LYS A 73 -3.30 4.51 -16.36
C LYS A 73 -2.01 5.19 -16.80
N TYR A 74 -0.86 4.67 -16.36
CA TYR A 74 0.47 5.22 -16.62
C TYR A 74 1.37 4.14 -17.28
N PRO A 75 1.17 3.82 -18.57
CA PRO A 75 1.73 2.61 -19.18
C PRO A 75 3.22 2.67 -19.52
N ASP A 76 3.89 3.82 -19.40
CA ASP A 76 5.26 4.03 -19.90
C ASP A 76 6.32 3.14 -19.21
N LYS A 77 6.09 2.78 -17.95
CA LYS A 77 6.94 1.88 -17.16
C LYS A 77 6.11 0.72 -16.58
N PRO A 78 5.81 -0.33 -17.35
CA PRO A 78 4.91 -1.39 -16.90
C PRO A 78 5.53 -2.17 -15.74
N ILE A 79 4.71 -2.51 -14.75
CA ILE A 79 5.09 -3.34 -13.60
C ILE A 79 4.51 -4.75 -13.69
N ILE A 80 3.51 -4.97 -14.55
CA ILE A 80 2.94 -6.30 -14.82
C ILE A 80 3.31 -6.72 -16.25
N PRO A 81 3.94 -7.89 -16.44
CA PRO A 81 4.25 -8.41 -17.77
C PRO A 81 3.00 -8.59 -18.65
N THR A 82 3.21 -8.47 -19.97
CA THR A 82 2.15 -8.68 -20.98
C THR A 82 2.07 -10.12 -21.47
N ASP A 83 3.17 -10.87 -21.45
CA ASP A 83 3.13 -12.31 -21.72
C ASP A 83 2.27 -13.02 -20.67
N SER A 84 1.38 -13.90 -21.13
CA SER A 84 0.39 -14.54 -20.26
C SER A 84 1.01 -15.39 -19.15
N LYS A 85 2.14 -16.06 -19.40
CA LYS A 85 2.79 -16.91 -18.40
C LYS A 85 3.50 -16.05 -17.36
N GLU A 86 4.25 -15.06 -17.80
CA GLU A 86 4.95 -14.13 -16.92
C GLU A 86 3.97 -13.31 -16.08
N ARG A 87 2.87 -12.85 -16.69
CA ARG A 87 1.77 -12.18 -15.99
C ARG A 87 1.19 -13.06 -14.89
N GLY A 88 0.89 -14.32 -15.22
CA GLY A 88 0.36 -15.28 -14.25
C GLY A 88 1.32 -15.48 -13.07
N LEU A 89 2.62 -15.62 -13.35
CA LEU A 89 3.63 -15.77 -12.31
C LEU A 89 3.78 -14.51 -11.45
N CYS A 90 3.77 -13.33 -12.07
CA CYS A 90 3.83 -12.05 -11.38
C CYS A 90 2.67 -11.91 -10.36
N LEU A 91 1.44 -12.14 -10.81
CA LEU A 91 0.26 -12.06 -9.93
C LEU A 91 0.24 -13.16 -8.86
N LEU A 92 0.74 -14.36 -9.17
CA LEU A 92 0.85 -15.44 -8.19
C LEU A 92 1.84 -15.10 -7.07
N ILE A 93 3.02 -14.57 -7.41
CA ILE A 93 4.04 -14.18 -6.44
C ILE A 93 3.54 -13.05 -5.56
N GLU A 94 2.87 -12.07 -6.17
CA GLU A 94 2.27 -10.93 -5.48
C GLU A 94 1.23 -11.38 -4.45
N GLU A 95 0.23 -12.17 -4.87
CA GLU A 95 -0.79 -12.74 -3.98
C GLU A 95 -0.17 -13.59 -2.86
N TRP A 96 0.79 -14.46 -3.21
CA TRP A 96 1.48 -15.28 -2.21
C TRP A 96 2.19 -14.43 -1.16
N ALA A 97 2.85 -13.34 -1.56
CA ALA A 97 3.54 -12.45 -0.64
C ALA A 97 2.55 -11.73 0.28
N ASP A 98 1.45 -11.21 -0.26
CA ASP A 98 0.43 -10.49 0.49
C ASP A 98 -0.24 -11.39 1.55
N GLU A 99 -0.59 -12.62 1.18
CA GLU A 99 -1.30 -13.56 2.06
C GLU A 99 -0.37 -14.33 3.00
N SER A 100 0.84 -14.70 2.55
CA SER A 100 1.76 -15.53 3.35
C SER A 100 2.70 -14.72 4.22
N ILE A 101 3.28 -13.64 3.68
CA ILE A 101 4.26 -12.80 4.37
C ILE A 101 3.55 -11.62 5.01
N GLY A 102 2.72 -10.88 4.28
CA GLY A 102 2.07 -9.67 4.75
C GLY A 102 1.27 -9.87 6.04
N THR A 103 0.45 -10.92 6.10
CA THR A 103 -0.35 -11.25 7.29
C THR A 103 0.50 -11.61 8.51
N LYS A 104 1.62 -12.31 8.31
CA LYS A 104 2.53 -12.73 9.39
C LYS A 104 3.43 -11.59 9.86
N SER A 105 3.95 -10.78 8.94
CA SER A 105 4.76 -9.60 9.25
C SER A 105 4.00 -8.64 10.15
N ARG A 106 2.70 -8.41 9.87
CA ARG A 106 1.84 -7.61 10.75
C ARG A 106 1.78 -8.15 12.18
N LYS A 107 1.63 -9.47 12.35
CA LYS A 107 1.61 -10.11 13.69
C LYS A 107 2.95 -9.94 14.41
N VAL A 108 4.07 -10.09 13.70
CA VAL A 108 5.41 -9.89 14.26
C VAL A 108 5.61 -8.44 14.70
N VAL A 109 5.21 -7.46 13.89
CA VAL A 109 5.31 -6.04 14.23
C VAL A 109 4.48 -5.71 15.47
N TYR A 110 3.22 -6.16 15.55
CA TYR A 110 2.41 -5.95 16.76
C TYR A 110 2.99 -6.65 17.99
N GLY A 111 3.48 -7.89 17.82
CA GLY A 111 4.20 -8.61 18.86
C GLY A 111 5.39 -7.81 19.40
N ALA A 112 6.27 -7.35 18.49
CA ALA A 112 7.42 -6.53 18.84
C ALA A 112 7.03 -5.22 19.54
N LEU A 113 6.02 -4.51 19.01
CA LEU A 113 5.51 -3.29 19.64
C LEU A 113 4.96 -3.55 21.05
N SER A 114 4.30 -4.69 21.28
CA SER A 114 3.75 -5.05 22.60
C SER A 114 4.85 -5.43 23.61
N GLN A 115 5.94 -6.02 23.15
CA GLN A 115 6.99 -6.58 24.00
C GLN A 115 8.18 -5.64 24.22
N ASN A 116 8.43 -4.69 23.31
CA ASN A 116 9.58 -3.79 23.35
C ASN A 116 9.14 -2.32 23.47
N PRO A 117 9.26 -1.71 24.67
CA PRO A 117 8.88 -0.31 24.90
C PRO A 117 9.69 0.70 24.08
N ASP A 118 10.97 0.47 23.83
CA ASP A 118 11.83 1.38 23.07
C ASP A 118 11.43 1.36 21.59
N PHE A 119 11.20 0.16 21.04
CA PHE A 119 10.68 0.01 19.69
C PHE A 119 9.31 0.68 19.54
N ARG A 120 8.41 0.53 20.54
CA ARG A 120 7.12 1.22 20.55
C ARG A 120 7.27 2.74 20.49
N LYS A 121 8.16 3.31 21.32
CA LYS A 121 8.43 4.76 21.34
C LYS A 121 9.07 5.27 20.05
N SER A 122 9.86 4.45 19.35
CA SER A 122 10.44 4.85 18.07
C SER A 122 9.45 4.87 16.90
N VAL A 123 8.32 4.19 17.05
CA VAL A 123 7.35 3.92 15.97
C VAL A 123 6.06 4.72 16.13
N LEU A 124 5.61 4.91 17.36
CA LEU A 124 4.40 5.66 17.68
C LEU A 124 4.81 7.01 18.29
N PRO A 125 4.13 8.12 17.93
CA PRO A 125 4.36 9.43 18.54
C PRO A 125 4.10 9.44 20.05
#